data_AF-A0A7H8Q5Z8-F1
#
_entry.id   AF-A0A7H8Q5Z8-F1
#
_cell.length_a   1.000
_cell.length_b   1.000
_cell.length_c   1.000
_cell.angle_alpha   90.00
_cell.angle_beta   90.00
_cell.angle_gamma   90.00
#
_symmetry.space_group_name_H-M   'P 1'
#
loop_
_entity.id
_entity.type
_entity.pdbx_description
1 polymer ?
#
loop_
_entity_poly.entity_id
_entity_poly.type
_entity_poly.pdbx_seq_one_letter_code
_entity_poly.pdbx_strand_id
1 'polypeptide(L)'
;MRYLQYKGVIEREYKKSLKKIMYELCVEQGLSASQGAKKLGVAKELFVYWRHHYRYERKQLLFDQTVKEVDKLEEVYAEDAKSIQLNKSFLHKNDKSLSGLEELVDHMIDYYKMVHYNSKGLALEAAKLPLYEFSRGVVERYRQGDLLAEAKANSKITQ
;
A
#
# COMPACT_ATOMS: atom_id res chain seq x y z
N MET A 1 -18.85 21.61 23.75
CA MET A 1 -17.87 21.05 24.71
C MET A 1 -16.57 21.85 24.66
N ARG A 2 -15.93 22.11 25.80
CA ARG A 2 -14.71 22.95 25.96
C ARG A 2 -13.42 22.20 25.53
N TYR A 3 -13.36 21.73 24.28
CA TYR A 3 -12.22 20.98 23.73
C TYR A 3 -10.87 21.70 23.84
N LEU A 4 -10.88 23.03 23.65
CA LEU A 4 -9.69 23.88 23.72
C LEU A 4 -9.10 24.00 25.13
N GLN A 5 -9.94 23.90 26.17
CA GLN A 5 -9.49 24.05 27.55
C GLN A 5 -8.67 22.83 28.01
N TYR A 6 -9.11 21.63 27.64
CA TYR A 6 -8.37 20.40 27.97
C TYR A 6 -7.06 20.30 27.20
N LYS A 7 -7.02 20.72 25.94
CA LYS A 7 -5.78 20.74 25.15
C LYS A 7 -4.67 21.52 25.88
N GLY A 8 -4.94 22.76 26.29
CA GLY A 8 -3.95 23.60 26.95
C GLY A 8 -3.53 23.10 28.34
N VAL A 9 -4.35 22.32 29.03
CA VAL A 9 -3.97 21.67 30.29
C VAL A 9 -2.99 20.52 30.01
N ILE A 10 -3.35 19.61 29.11
CA ILE A 10 -2.54 18.46 28.74
C ILE A 10 -1.18 18.89 28.15
N GLU A 11 -1.16 19.89 27.27
CA GLU A 11 0.09 20.36 26.67
C GLU A 11 1.06 20.96 27.70
N ARG A 12 0.53 21.63 28.75
CA ARG A 12 1.34 22.18 29.84
C ARG A 12 1.88 21.09 30.76
N GLU A 13 1.04 20.11 31.12
CA GLU A 13 1.42 19.00 31.99
C GLU A 13 2.52 18.14 31.36
N TYR A 14 2.39 17.83 30.07
CA TYR A 14 3.31 16.96 29.36
C TYR A 14 4.47 17.69 28.65
N LYS A 15 4.47 19.04 28.65
CA LYS A 15 5.44 19.91 27.94
C LYS A 15 5.65 19.52 26.47
N LYS A 16 4.59 19.03 25.82
CA LYS A 16 4.57 18.56 24.42
C LYS A 16 3.27 19.02 23.78
N SER A 17 3.26 19.16 22.45
CA SER A 17 2.00 19.40 21.74
C SER A 17 1.08 18.19 21.86
N LEU A 18 -0.23 18.44 21.87
CA LEU A 18 -1.23 17.38 21.95
C LEU A 18 -1.07 16.39 20.80
N LYS A 19 -0.71 16.87 19.61
CA LYS A 19 -0.40 16.03 18.44
C LYS A 19 0.71 15.02 18.76
N LYS A 20 1.83 15.48 19.35
CA LYS A 20 2.96 14.60 19.70
C LYS A 20 2.57 13.59 20.78
N ILE A 21 1.85 14.03 21.81
CA ILE A 21 1.34 13.15 22.88
C ILE A 21 0.43 12.07 22.29
N MET A 22 -0.52 12.46 21.45
CA MET A 22 -1.45 11.52 20.82
C MET A 22 -0.74 10.53 19.89
N TYR A 23 0.32 10.96 19.19
CA TYR A 23 1.15 10.06 18.38
C TYR A 23 1.84 9.00 19.23
N GLU A 24 2.52 9.42 20.31
CA GLU A 24 3.21 8.49 21.23
C GLU A 24 2.22 7.47 21.83
N LEU A 25 1.03 7.92 22.24
CA LEU A 25 0.03 7.04 22.84
C LEU A 25 -0.65 6.10 21.83
N CYS A 26 -1.01 6.60 20.65
CA CYS A 26 -1.81 5.85 19.68
C CYS A 26 -0.96 5.01 18.72
N VAL A 27 0.21 5.51 18.33
CA VAL A 27 1.06 4.92 17.28
C VAL A 27 2.21 4.13 17.90
N GLU A 28 2.99 4.75 18.79
CA GLU A 28 4.16 4.09 19.37
C GLU A 28 3.78 3.06 20.45
N GLN A 29 2.84 3.43 21.34
CA GLN A 29 2.41 2.56 22.44
C GLN A 29 1.18 1.70 22.10
N GLY A 30 0.49 1.99 20.99
CA GLY A 30 -0.67 1.21 20.55
C GLY A 30 -1.86 1.19 21.53
N LEU A 31 -2.01 2.22 22.37
CA LEU A 31 -3.04 2.20 23.41
C LEU A 31 -4.46 2.26 22.83
N SER A 32 -5.37 1.51 23.45
CA SER A 32 -6.81 1.64 23.18
C SER A 32 -7.35 2.99 23.66
N ALA A 33 -8.50 3.41 23.13
CA ALA A 33 -9.13 4.68 23.52
C ALA A 33 -9.38 4.77 25.04
N SER A 34 -9.78 3.66 25.69
CA SER A 34 -10.00 3.63 27.13
C SER A 34 -8.70 3.77 27.93
N GLN A 35 -7.62 3.10 27.49
CA GLN A 35 -6.31 3.19 28.15
C GLN A 35 -5.69 4.59 27.98
N GLY A 36 -5.75 5.14 26.76
CA GLY A 36 -5.25 6.48 26.46
C GLY A 36 -6.00 7.58 27.20
N ALA A 37 -7.33 7.48 27.27
CA ALA A 37 -8.16 8.40 28.04
C ALA A 37 -7.84 8.35 29.54
N LYS A 38 -7.69 7.14 30.10
CA LYS A 38 -7.28 6.96 31.50
C LYS A 38 -5.89 7.54 31.77
N LYS A 39 -4.94 7.35 30.85
CA LYS A 39 -3.56 7.86 30.98
C LYS A 39 -3.50 9.39 30.94
N LEU A 40 -4.34 10.02 30.12
CA LEU A 40 -4.43 11.48 30.02
C LEU A 40 -5.39 12.12 31.04
N GLY A 41 -6.11 11.33 31.86
CA GLY A 41 -7.10 11.86 32.81
C GLY A 41 -8.28 12.56 32.13
N VAL A 42 -8.68 12.13 30.94
CA VAL A 42 -9.76 12.75 30.15
C VAL A 42 -10.91 11.79 29.89
N ALA A 43 -12.06 12.34 29.51
CA ALA A 43 -13.19 11.54 29.01
C ALA A 43 -12.80 10.77 27.74
N LYS A 44 -13.35 9.55 27.58
CA LYS A 44 -13.03 8.67 26.45
C LYS A 44 -13.38 9.30 25.10
N GLU A 45 -14.52 9.98 25.02
CA GLU A 45 -15.03 10.65 23.83
C GLU A 45 -14.07 11.75 23.37
N LEU A 46 -13.44 12.44 24.31
CA LEU A 46 -12.45 13.47 24.03
C LEU A 46 -11.17 12.87 23.43
N PHE A 47 -10.70 11.75 23.99
CA PHE A 47 -9.56 11.01 23.45
C PHE A 47 -9.85 10.48 22.04
N VAL A 48 -11.02 9.88 21.84
CA VAL A 48 -11.48 9.39 20.53
C VAL A 48 -11.51 10.53 19.51
N TYR A 49 -12.08 11.68 19.88
CA TYR A 49 -12.11 12.87 19.03
C TYR A 49 -10.71 13.30 18.61
N TRP A 50 -9.75 13.40 19.54
CA TRP A 50 -8.37 13.77 19.20
C TRP A 50 -7.68 12.73 18.32
N ARG A 51 -7.89 11.44 18.58
CA ARG A 51 -7.35 10.36 17.76
C ARG A 51 -7.83 10.46 16.31
N HIS A 52 -9.13 10.71 16.11
CA HIS A 52 -9.71 10.92 14.78
C HIS A 52 -9.17 12.19 14.13
N HIS A 53 -9.13 13.30 14.87
CA HIS A 53 -8.65 14.59 14.38
C HIS A 53 -7.21 14.53 13.88
N TYR A 54 -6.33 13.83 14.60
CA TYR A 54 -4.93 13.64 14.19
C TYR A 54 -4.70 12.42 13.28
N ARG A 55 -5.76 11.71 12.91
CA ARG A 55 -5.75 10.54 12.03
C ARG A 55 -4.88 9.36 12.51
N TYR A 56 -4.84 9.11 13.82
CA TYR A 56 -4.05 8.03 14.42
C TYR A 56 -4.85 6.73 14.64
N GLU A 57 -5.92 6.55 13.87
CA GLU A 57 -6.56 5.24 13.78
C GLU A 57 -5.80 4.34 12.80
N ARG A 58 -5.74 3.04 13.10
CA ARG A 58 -4.98 2.08 12.29
C ARG A 58 -5.38 2.12 10.81
N LYS A 59 -6.68 2.21 10.51
CA LYS A 59 -7.18 2.28 9.13
C LYS A 59 -6.77 3.57 8.43
N GLN A 60 -6.76 4.70 9.14
CA GLN A 60 -6.34 5.99 8.58
C GLN A 60 -4.83 6.02 8.33
N LEU A 61 -4.04 5.48 9.26
CA LEU A 61 -2.59 5.36 9.09
C LEU A 61 -2.23 4.49 7.88
N LEU A 62 -2.88 3.33 7.74
CA LEU A 62 -2.69 2.46 6.58
C LEU A 62 -3.11 3.15 5.28
N PHE A 63 -4.25 3.83 5.28
CA PHE A 63 -4.69 4.61 4.12
C PHE A 63 -3.67 5.70 3.75
N ASP A 64 -3.20 6.49 4.73
CA ASP A 64 -2.23 7.56 4.51
C ASP A 64 -0.87 7.02 4.03
N GLN A 65 -0.49 5.80 4.44
CA GLN A 65 0.67 5.09 3.92
C GLN A 65 0.46 4.64 2.47
N THR A 66 -0.66 3.99 2.17
CA THR A 66 -0.99 3.52 0.82
C THR A 66 -1.07 4.68 -0.18
N VAL A 67 -1.65 5.83 0.20
CA VAL A 67 -1.67 7.03 -0.66
C VAL A 67 -0.25 7.46 -1.03
N LYS A 68 0.67 7.52 -0.05
CA LYS A 68 2.07 7.87 -0.32
C LYS A 68 2.79 6.85 -1.19
N GLU A 69 2.45 5.57 -1.08
CA GLU A 69 3.01 4.53 -1.93
C GLU A 69 2.51 4.67 -3.37
N VAL A 70 1.21 4.95 -3.56
CA VAL A 70 0.63 5.24 -4.88
C VAL A 70 1.28 6.47 -5.52
N ASP A 71 1.48 7.55 -4.76
CA ASP A 71 2.14 8.77 -5.25
C ASP A 71 3.57 8.48 -5.75
N LYS A 72 4.33 7.61 -5.07
CA LYS A 72 5.69 7.22 -5.51
C LYS A 72 5.68 6.40 -6.81
N LEU A 73 4.64 5.59 -7.01
CA LEU A 73 4.50 4.79 -8.22
C LEU A 73 4.14 5.64 -9.45
N GLU A 74 3.51 6.80 -9.26
CA GLU A 74 3.24 7.75 -10.34
C GLU A 74 4.53 8.15 -11.06
N GLU A 75 5.58 8.49 -10.31
CA GLU A 75 6.89 8.87 -10.87
C GLU A 75 7.53 7.72 -11.66
N VAL A 76 7.46 6.49 -11.14
CA VAL A 76 8.06 5.30 -11.76
C VAL A 76 7.39 4.99 -13.10
N TYR A 77 6.06 5.00 -13.13
CA TYR A 77 5.32 4.60 -14.32
C TYR A 77 5.11 5.73 -15.34
N ALA A 78 5.31 6.99 -14.95
CA ALA A 78 5.17 8.13 -15.86
C ALA A 78 6.19 8.11 -17.01
N GLU A 79 7.41 7.64 -16.78
CA GLU A 79 8.42 7.53 -17.84
C GLU A 79 8.13 6.37 -18.78
N ASP A 80 7.74 5.21 -18.23
CA ASP A 80 7.36 4.03 -19.01
C ASP A 80 6.15 4.35 -19.91
N ALA A 81 5.11 4.97 -19.36
CA ALA A 81 3.85 5.24 -20.05
C ALA A 81 3.99 6.11 -21.32
N LYS A 82 4.99 7.00 -21.37
CA LYS A 82 5.25 7.85 -22.54
C LYS A 82 5.75 7.07 -23.75
N SER A 83 6.34 5.90 -23.52
CA SER A 83 6.98 5.07 -24.57
C SER A 83 6.13 3.88 -25.02
N ILE A 84 5.03 3.59 -24.31
CA ILE A 84 4.19 2.41 -24.54
C ILE A 84 3.38 2.53 -25.84
N GLN A 85 3.37 1.45 -26.62
CA GLN A 85 2.58 1.31 -27.85
C GLN A 85 1.58 0.16 -27.72
N LEU A 86 0.34 0.48 -27.30
CA LEU A 86 -0.73 -0.52 -27.11
C LEU A 86 -1.28 -1.11 -28.43
N ASN A 87 -0.93 -0.55 -29.58
CA ASN A 87 -1.39 -1.03 -30.89
C ASN A 87 -0.45 -2.09 -31.50
N LYS A 88 0.51 -2.62 -30.74
CA LYS A 88 1.43 -3.65 -31.20
C LYS A 88 0.67 -4.95 -31.56
N SER A 89 0.99 -5.54 -32.71
CA SER A 89 0.43 -6.82 -33.13
C SER A 89 0.97 -7.97 -32.28
N PHE A 90 0.08 -8.85 -31.83
CA PHE A 90 0.43 -10.08 -31.11
C PHE A 90 1.08 -11.11 -32.05
N LEU A 91 2.27 -11.59 -31.69
CA LEU A 91 3.01 -12.64 -32.39
C LEU A 91 2.45 -14.03 -32.09
N HIS A 92 1.91 -14.26 -30.90
CA HIS A 92 1.47 -15.56 -30.40
C HIS A 92 -0.06 -15.70 -30.29
N LYS A 93 -0.82 -14.98 -31.12
CA LYS A 93 -2.29 -14.82 -31.01
C LYS A 93 -3.11 -16.12 -30.90
N ASN A 94 -2.65 -17.22 -31.50
CA ASN A 94 -3.34 -18.53 -31.50
C ASN A 94 -2.58 -19.61 -30.74
N ASP A 95 -1.54 -19.23 -30.00
CA ASP A 95 -0.65 -20.16 -29.33
C ASP A 95 -1.01 -20.29 -27.85
N LYS A 96 -1.28 -21.52 -27.38
CA LYS A 96 -1.50 -21.83 -25.96
C LYS A 96 -0.18 -22.20 -25.28
N SER A 97 0.89 -21.49 -25.62
CA SER A 97 2.22 -21.67 -25.05
C SER A 97 2.49 -20.69 -23.92
N LEU A 98 3.55 -20.97 -23.15
CA LEU A 98 4.06 -20.05 -22.15
C LEU A 98 4.51 -18.71 -22.77
N SER A 99 5.06 -18.73 -23.99
CA SER A 99 5.45 -17.52 -24.72
C SER A 99 4.23 -16.66 -25.08
N GLY A 100 3.10 -17.29 -25.45
CA GLY A 100 1.84 -16.57 -25.67
C GLY A 100 1.28 -15.95 -24.38
N LEU A 101 1.35 -16.68 -23.26
CA LEU A 101 0.96 -16.13 -21.95
C LEU A 101 1.83 -14.93 -21.57
N GLU A 102 3.14 -15.02 -21.76
CA GLU A 102 4.10 -13.97 -21.47
C GLU A 102 3.83 -12.69 -22.27
N GLU A 103 3.59 -12.82 -23.59
CA GLU A 103 3.23 -11.70 -24.44
C GLU A 103 1.94 -11.00 -23.97
N LEU A 104 0.93 -11.79 -23.59
CA LEU A 104 -0.32 -11.24 -23.05
C LEU A 104 -0.11 -10.54 -21.71
N VAL A 105 0.70 -11.12 -20.81
CA VAL A 105 1.01 -10.50 -19.51
C VAL A 105 1.75 -9.18 -19.71
N ASP A 106 2.77 -9.14 -20.58
CA ASP A 106 3.53 -7.92 -20.89
C ASP A 106 2.60 -6.83 -21.46
N HIS A 107 1.69 -7.20 -22.36
CA HIS A 107 0.71 -6.27 -22.91
C HIS A 107 -0.27 -5.73 -21.86
N MET A 108 -0.70 -6.57 -20.91
CA MET A 108 -1.56 -6.12 -19.81
C MET A 108 -0.82 -5.20 -18.84
N ILE A 109 0.47 -5.45 -18.58
CA ILE A 109 1.32 -4.54 -17.80
C ILE A 109 1.35 -3.17 -18.47
N ASP A 110 1.63 -3.12 -19.76
CA ASP A 110 1.67 -1.88 -20.54
C ASP A 110 0.34 -1.10 -20.47
N TYR A 111 -0.78 -1.82 -20.65
CA TYR A 111 -2.11 -1.24 -20.51
C TYR A 111 -2.35 -0.64 -19.12
N TYR A 112 -2.07 -1.40 -18.05
CA TYR A 112 -2.32 -0.92 -16.70
C TYR A 112 -1.35 0.17 -16.24
N LYS A 113 -0.11 0.22 -16.77
CA LYS A 113 0.79 1.38 -16.60
C LYS A 113 0.17 2.65 -17.19
N MET A 114 -0.44 2.58 -18.37
CA MET A 114 -1.16 3.73 -18.94
C MET A 114 -2.39 4.12 -18.12
N VAL A 115 -3.18 3.15 -17.65
CA VAL A 115 -4.33 3.42 -16.76
C VAL A 115 -3.87 4.07 -15.45
N HIS A 116 -2.78 3.56 -14.86
CA HIS A 116 -2.17 4.13 -13.66
C HIS A 116 -1.75 5.58 -13.91
N TYR A 117 -1.01 5.84 -14.99
CA TYR A 117 -0.57 7.20 -15.35
C TYR A 117 -1.75 8.17 -15.54
N ASN A 118 -2.75 7.78 -16.35
CA ASN A 118 -3.90 8.63 -16.66
C ASN A 118 -4.80 8.92 -15.45
N SER A 119 -4.85 7.99 -14.50
CA SER A 119 -5.68 8.11 -13.28
C SER A 119 -4.90 8.54 -12.04
N LYS A 120 -3.59 8.76 -12.16
CA LYS A 120 -2.68 8.98 -11.02
C LYS A 120 -2.77 7.87 -9.96
N GLY A 121 -2.93 6.63 -10.44
CA GLY A 121 -3.07 5.44 -9.59
C GLY A 121 -4.38 5.31 -8.82
N LEU A 122 -5.35 6.23 -9.02
CA LEU A 122 -6.63 6.21 -8.29
C LEU A 122 -7.70 5.34 -8.94
N ALA A 123 -7.52 4.91 -10.19
CA ALA A 123 -8.45 3.99 -10.83
C ALA A 123 -8.34 2.60 -10.21
N LEU A 124 -9.49 1.97 -9.91
CA LEU A 124 -9.55 0.62 -9.36
C LEU A 124 -8.87 -0.40 -10.30
N GLU A 125 -8.97 -0.17 -11.60
CA GLU A 125 -8.33 -0.97 -12.64
C GLU A 125 -6.81 -0.96 -12.52
N ALA A 126 -6.19 0.16 -12.12
CA ALA A 126 -4.74 0.26 -11.94
C ALA A 126 -4.23 -0.67 -10.82
N ALA A 127 -5.08 -1.04 -9.86
CA ALA A 127 -4.73 -1.99 -8.81
C ALA A 127 -4.42 -3.41 -9.33
N LYS A 128 -4.70 -3.69 -10.61
CA LYS A 128 -4.32 -4.95 -11.26
C LYS A 128 -2.86 -4.98 -11.73
N LEU A 129 -2.19 -3.83 -11.85
CA LEU A 129 -0.81 -3.75 -12.34
C LEU A 129 0.16 -4.66 -11.56
N PRO A 130 0.20 -4.63 -10.20
CA PRO A 130 1.09 -5.49 -9.43
C PRO A 130 0.84 -6.99 -9.63
N LEU A 131 -0.40 -7.39 -9.92
CA LEU A 131 -0.74 -8.78 -10.20
C LEU A 131 -0.11 -9.27 -11.50
N TYR A 132 -0.14 -8.44 -12.55
CA TYR A 132 0.47 -8.80 -13.83
C TYR A 132 1.99 -8.74 -13.77
N GLU A 133 2.59 -7.77 -13.07
CA GLU A 133 4.03 -7.73 -12.80
C GLU A 133 4.49 -8.97 -12.01
N PHE A 134 3.74 -9.37 -10.97
CA PHE A 134 4.02 -10.62 -10.25
C PHE A 134 3.94 -11.84 -11.18
N SER A 135 2.90 -11.91 -12.02
CA SER A 135 2.72 -13.01 -12.97
C SER A 135 3.88 -13.09 -13.97
N ARG A 136 4.39 -11.94 -14.41
CA ARG A 136 5.58 -11.85 -15.26
C ARG A 136 6.81 -12.41 -14.57
N GLY A 137 7.01 -12.05 -13.31
CA GLY A 137 8.09 -12.60 -12.48
C GLY A 137 8.00 -14.12 -12.30
N VAL A 138 6.80 -14.67 -12.17
CA VAL A 138 6.60 -16.13 -12.11
C VAL A 138 7.05 -16.80 -13.42
N VAL A 139 6.68 -16.23 -14.58
CA VAL A 139 7.11 -16.75 -15.89
C VAL A 139 8.62 -16.70 -16.04
N GLU A 140 9.26 -15.61 -15.61
CA GLU A 140 10.71 -15.46 -15.66
C GLU A 140 11.42 -16.50 -14.78
N ARG A 141 10.99 -16.62 -13.51
CA ARG A 141 11.53 -17.62 -12.57
C ARG A 141 11.33 -19.04 -13.07
N TYR A 142 10.23 -19.32 -13.78
CA TYR A 142 10.04 -20.61 -14.42
C TYR A 142 11.09 -20.85 -15.51
N ARG A 143 11.30 -19.89 -16.41
CA ARG A 143 12.30 -20.00 -17.49
C ARG A 143 13.73 -20.17 -16.97
N GLN A 144 14.06 -19.52 -15.86
CA GLN A 144 15.38 -19.61 -15.22
C GLN A 144 15.58 -20.93 -14.45
N GLY A 145 14.50 -21.71 -14.23
CA GLY A 145 14.53 -22.97 -13.49
C GLY A 145 14.44 -22.81 -11.97
N ASP A 146 14.32 -21.58 -11.46
CA ASP A 146 14.25 -21.28 -10.04
C ASP A 146 13.05 -21.94 -9.36
N LEU A 147 11.88 -21.92 -10.03
CA LEU A 147 10.68 -22.56 -9.48
C LEU A 147 10.84 -24.07 -9.33
N LEU A 148 11.59 -24.70 -10.24
CA LEU A 148 11.88 -26.14 -10.14
C LEU A 148 12.85 -26.42 -8.99
N ALA A 149 13.87 -25.56 -8.81
CA ALA A 149 14.80 -25.68 -7.70
C ALA A 149 14.09 -25.52 -6.35
N GLU A 150 13.22 -24.51 -6.22
CA GLU A 150 12.40 -24.26 -5.03
C GLU A 150 11.48 -25.45 -4.73
N ALA A 151 10.75 -25.95 -5.73
CA ALA A 151 9.86 -27.10 -5.57
C ALA A 151 10.62 -28.34 -5.08
N LYS A 152 11.80 -28.61 -5.64
CA LYS A 152 12.67 -29.72 -5.21
C LYS A 152 13.16 -29.52 -3.77
N ALA A 153 13.54 -28.32 -3.37
CA ALA A 153 13.97 -28.03 -2.01
C ALA A 153 12.84 -28.28 -0.99
N ASN A 154 11.63 -27.80 -1.28
CA ASN A 154 10.47 -27.98 -0.40
C ASN A 154 10.05 -29.45 -0.28
N SER A 155 10.16 -30.24 -1.37
CA SER A 155 9.87 -31.68 -1.32
C SER A 155 10.86 -32.50 -0.46
N LYS A 156 12.09 -32.00 -0.29
CA LYS A 156 13.12 -32.67 0.54
C LYS A 156 12.97 -32.38 2.03
N ILE A 157 12.29 -31.30 2.41
CA ILE A 157 12.06 -30.93 3.81
C ILE A 157 10.95 -31.80 4.44
N THR A 158 10.14 -32.47 3.60
CA THR A 158 9.02 -33.33 4.04
C THR A 158 9.37 -34.83 4.08
N GLN A 159 10.63 -35.20 3.78
CA GLN A 159 11.17 -36.57 3.93
C GLN A 159 12.17 -36.61 5.09
#